data_AF-A0A9Y1LZG2-F1
#
_entry.id   AF-A0A9Y1LZG2-F1
#
_cell.length_a   1.000
_cell.length_b   1.000
_cell.length_c   1.000
_cell.angle_alpha   90.00
_cell.angle_beta   90.00
_cell.angle_gamma   90.00
#
_symmetry.space_group_name_H-M   'P 1'
#
loop_
_entity.id
_entity.type
_entity.pdbx_description
1 polymer ?
#
loop_
_entity_poly.entity_id
_entity_poly.type
_entity_poly.pdbx_seq_one_letter_code
_entity_poly.pdbx_strand_id
1 'polypeptide(L)'
;MPVDRMRMRPWLELKLNSGSDPCLSWIDKEKGIFMVSWRHASRSGWNESTDASIFREWAIHTGKFREDHVDPKTWKANFRCALHSLCDVRERRDLSTRRGGQA
;
A
#
# COMPACT_ATOMS: atom_id res chain seq x y z
N MET A 1 -9.54 -15.55 -22.22
CA MET A 1 -9.39 -16.15 -20.88
C MET A 1 -9.25 -15.01 -19.89
N PRO A 2 -10.05 -14.93 -18.80
CA PRO A 2 -9.73 -14.01 -17.72
C PRO A 2 -8.37 -14.43 -17.16
N VAL A 3 -7.41 -13.51 -17.13
CA VAL A 3 -6.14 -13.76 -16.43
C VAL A 3 -6.49 -13.89 -14.96
N ASP A 4 -6.23 -15.06 -14.36
CA ASP A 4 -6.43 -15.30 -12.93
C ASP A 4 -5.58 -14.32 -12.14
N ARG A 5 -6.19 -13.19 -11.76
CA ARG A 5 -5.49 -12.11 -11.09
C ARG A 5 -5.35 -12.47 -9.63
N MET A 6 -4.11 -12.54 -9.16
CA MET A 6 -3.79 -12.78 -7.75
C MET A 6 -4.58 -11.79 -6.87
N ARG A 7 -5.28 -12.33 -5.87
CA ARG A 7 -6.06 -11.53 -4.91
C ARG A 7 -5.13 -10.68 -4.04
N MET A 8 -5.69 -9.65 -3.41
CA MET A 8 -4.94 -8.66 -2.62
C MET A 8 -4.04 -9.30 -1.56
N ARG A 9 -4.56 -10.27 -0.80
CA ARG A 9 -3.80 -10.89 0.30
C ARG A 9 -2.52 -11.60 -0.14
N PRO A 10 -2.56 -12.61 -1.03
CA PRO A 10 -1.34 -13.28 -1.48
C PRO A 10 -0.40 -12.33 -2.23
N TRP A 11 -0.94 -11.32 -2.92
CA TRP A 11 -0.13 -10.29 -3.58
C TRP A 11 0.62 -9.41 -2.55
N LEU A 12 -0.06 -9.00 -1.49
CA LEU A 12 0.50 -8.17 -0.43
C LEU A 12 1.59 -8.93 0.34
N GLU A 13 1.35 -10.20 0.66
CA GLU A 13 2.34 -11.06 1.32
C GLU A 13 3.60 -11.24 0.46
N LEU A 14 3.44 -11.41 -0.86
CA LEU A 14 4.57 -11.50 -1.78
C LEU A 14 5.40 -10.22 -1.76
N LYS A 15 4.76 -9.05 -1.80
CA LYS A 15 5.45 -7.75 -1.74
C LYS A 15 6.12 -7.50 -0.39
N LEU A 16 5.46 -7.88 0.71
CA LEU A 16 6.06 -7.83 2.04
C LEU A 16 7.28 -8.75 2.17
N ASN A 17 7.21 -9.96 1.59
CA ASN A 17 8.31 -10.92 1.61
C ASN A 17 9.47 -10.54 0.69
N SER A 18 9.21 -9.82 -0.40
CA SER A 18 10.27 -9.34 -1.29
C SER A 18 11.06 -8.17 -0.68
N GLY A 19 10.47 -7.44 0.27
CA GLY A 19 11.12 -6.31 0.96
C GLY A 19 11.54 -5.19 0.02
N SER A 20 10.96 -5.13 -1.18
CA SER A 20 11.41 -4.25 -2.27
C SER A 20 10.78 -2.86 -2.19
N ASP A 21 9.64 -2.74 -1.50
CA ASP A 21 8.87 -1.51 -1.40
C ASP A 21 9.21 -0.72 -0.13
N PRO A 22 9.71 0.52 -0.23
CA PRO A 22 10.00 1.36 0.94
C PRO A 22 8.74 1.75 1.71
N CYS A 23 7.56 1.63 1.08
CA CYS A 23 6.27 1.90 1.70
C CYS A 23 5.68 0.71 2.47
N LEU A 24 6.28 -0.47 2.40
CA LEU A 24 5.66 -1.70 2.89
C LEU A 24 6.70 -2.58 3.57
N SER A 25 6.51 -2.86 4.86
CA SER A 25 7.46 -3.69 5.62
C SER A 25 6.79 -4.52 6.69
N TRP A 26 7.40 -5.67 7.00
CA TRP A 26 7.04 -6.45 8.19
C TRP A 26 7.49 -5.72 9.46
N ILE A 27 6.58 -5.57 10.42
CA ILE A 27 6.92 -5.22 11.80
C ILE A 27 7.23 -6.52 12.56
N ASP A 28 6.35 -7.51 12.42
CA ASP A 28 6.47 -8.83 13.02
C ASP A 28 5.85 -9.85 12.06
N LYS A 29 6.72 -10.58 11.35
CA LYS A 29 6.30 -11.56 10.35
C LYS A 29 5.62 -12.78 10.98
N GLU A 30 6.01 -13.17 12.19
CA GLU A 30 5.43 -14.32 12.89
C GLU A 30 4.00 -14.02 13.34
N LYS A 31 3.74 -12.79 13.77
CA LYS A 31 2.39 -12.31 14.15
C LYS A 31 1.58 -11.74 12.99
N GLY A 32 2.13 -11.70 11.77
CA GLY A 32 1.47 -11.13 10.59
C GLY A 32 1.24 -9.62 10.67
N ILE A 33 2.06 -8.90 11.44
CA ILE A 33 1.95 -7.45 11.62
C ILE A 33 2.86 -6.77 10.60
N PHE A 34 2.28 -5.92 9.76
CA PHE A 34 3.00 -5.14 8.78
C PHE A 34 2.64 -3.66 8.86
N MET A 35 3.50 -2.82 8.29
CA MET A 35 3.33 -1.39 8.20
C MET A 35 3.15 -0.98 6.74
N VAL A 36 2.25 -0.03 6.51
CA VAL A 36 2.12 0.67 5.23
C VAL A 36 2.34 2.16 5.46
N SER A 37 3.31 2.75 4.79
CA SER A 37 3.59 4.18 4.85
C SER A 37 2.50 4.98 4.12
N TRP A 38 1.63 5.65 4.88
CA TRP A 38 0.49 6.40 4.33
C TRP A 38 0.71 7.92 4.33
N ARG A 39 1.82 8.38 3.73
CA ARG A 39 2.16 9.81 3.72
C ARG A 39 1.17 10.61 2.87
N HIS A 40 0.71 11.73 3.41
CA HIS A 40 -0.18 12.65 2.70
C HIS A 40 0.60 13.43 1.62
N ALA A 41 0.01 13.57 0.42
CA ALA A 41 0.69 14.18 -0.73
C ALA A 41 1.02 15.66 -0.53
N SER A 42 0.31 16.35 0.35
CA SER A 42 0.57 17.76 0.70
C SER A 42 1.75 17.96 1.66
N ARG A 43 2.43 16.89 2.10
CA ARG A 43 3.58 17.02 3.01
C ARG A 43 4.84 17.39 2.23
N SER A 44 5.61 18.33 2.77
CA SER A 44 6.93 18.67 2.24
C SER A 44 7.79 17.41 2.11
N GLY A 45 8.43 17.23 0.94
CA GLY A 45 9.25 16.06 0.61
C GLY A 45 8.46 14.78 0.31
N TRP A 46 7.16 14.87 -0.02
CA TRP A 46 6.42 13.76 -0.60
C TRP A 46 6.90 13.48 -2.02
N ASN A 47 7.21 12.23 -2.32
CA ASN A 47 7.66 11.80 -3.64
C ASN A 47 6.81 10.60 -4.10
N GLU A 48 6.19 10.71 -5.26
CA GLU A 48 5.33 9.65 -5.80
C GLU A 48 6.06 8.30 -5.98
N SER A 49 7.30 8.33 -6.46
CA SER A 49 8.09 7.12 -6.70
C SER A 49 8.37 6.34 -5.43
N THR A 50 8.45 7.02 -4.28
CA THR A 50 8.79 6.36 -3.00
C THR A 50 7.59 6.24 -2.07
N ASP A 51 6.81 7.30 -1.91
CA ASP A 51 5.65 7.39 -1.01
C ASP A 51 4.35 6.87 -1.65
N ALA A 52 4.38 6.49 -2.93
CA ALA A 52 3.27 5.83 -3.61
C ALA A 52 3.65 4.58 -4.41
N SER A 53 4.86 4.03 -4.22
CA SER A 53 5.36 2.86 -4.96
C SER A 53 4.39 1.69 -4.90
N ILE A 54 4.01 1.27 -3.69
CA ILE A 54 3.13 0.12 -3.48
C ILE A 54 1.72 0.32 -4.05
N PHE A 55 1.22 1.58 -4.00
CA PHE A 55 -0.10 1.90 -4.55
C PHE A 55 -0.08 1.84 -6.07
N ARG A 56 1.00 2.34 -6.70
CA ARG A 56 1.23 2.24 -8.14
C ARG A 56 1.35 0.79 -8.57
N GLU A 57 2.11 -0.02 -7.86
CA GLU A 57 2.28 -1.45 -8.17
C GLU A 57 0.96 -2.20 -8.07
N TRP A 58 0.12 -1.90 -7.07
CA TRP A 58 -1.23 -2.45 -6.99
C TRP A 58 -2.11 -1.99 -8.17
N ALA A 59 -2.01 -0.73 -8.59
CA ALA A 59 -2.73 -0.25 -9.76
C ALA A 59 -2.30 -0.98 -11.04
N ILE A 60 -1.00 -1.22 -11.22
CA ILE A 60 -0.44 -1.99 -12.34
C ILE A 60 -0.97 -3.42 -12.29
N HIS A 61 -0.83 -4.09 -11.14
CA HIS A 61 -1.31 -5.47 -10.93
C HIS A 61 -2.81 -5.61 -11.22
N THR A 62 -3.59 -4.60 -10.84
CA THR A 62 -5.04 -4.59 -11.05
C THR A 62 -5.47 -4.14 -12.46
N GLY A 63 -4.54 -3.73 -13.32
CA GLY A 63 -4.83 -3.19 -14.65
C GLY A 63 -5.52 -1.82 -14.61
N LYS A 64 -5.47 -1.12 -13.48
CA LYS A 64 -6.04 0.22 -13.27
C LYS A 64 -5.02 1.34 -13.44
N PHE A 65 -3.75 1.00 -13.62
CA PHE A 65 -2.70 1.97 -13.92
C PHE A 65 -2.80 2.43 -15.38
N ARG A 66 -2.62 3.73 -15.57
CA ARG A 66 -2.70 4.42 -16.85
C ARG A 66 -1.48 5.33 -16.96
N GLU A 67 -0.62 5.07 -17.94
CA GLU A 67 0.60 5.86 -18.15
C GLU A 67 0.28 7.30 -18.62
N ASP A 68 -0.84 7.48 -19.32
CA ASP A 68 -1.35 8.76 -19.78
C ASP A 68 -1.95 9.62 -18.66
N HIS A 69 -2.36 9.00 -17.55
CA HIS A 69 -3.00 9.69 -16.42
C HIS A 69 -2.57 9.10 -15.08
N VAL A 70 -1.50 9.67 -14.53
CA VAL A 70 -0.97 9.33 -13.22
C VAL A 70 -1.83 10.00 -12.13
N ASP A 71 -2.59 9.17 -11.40
CA ASP A 71 -3.40 9.62 -10.25
C ASP A 71 -3.12 8.79 -8.97
N PRO A 72 -2.10 9.19 -8.19
CA PRO A 72 -1.73 8.54 -6.94
C PRO A 72 -2.85 8.55 -5.89
N LYS A 73 -3.77 9.53 -5.95
CA LYS A 73 -4.91 9.62 -5.01
C LYS A 73 -5.88 8.48 -5.25
N THR A 74 -6.18 8.18 -6.52
CA THR A 74 -7.02 7.05 -6.90
C THR A 74 -6.36 5.71 -6.54
N TRP A 75 -5.06 5.57 -6.75
CA TRP A 75 -4.35 4.33 -6.36
C TRP A 75 -4.39 4.09 -4.86
N LYS A 76 -4.14 5.13 -4.04
CA LYS A 76 -4.26 5.07 -2.57
C LYS A 76 -5.67 4.67 -2.12
N ALA A 77 -6.70 5.29 -2.69
CA ALA A 77 -8.08 5.00 -2.35
C ALA A 77 -8.45 3.54 -2.68
N ASN A 78 -8.08 3.08 -3.88
CA ASN A 78 -8.31 1.70 -4.32
C ASN A 78 -7.58 0.68 -3.45
N PHE A 79 -6.33 0.96 -3.07
CA PHE A 79 -5.54 0.10 -2.20
C PHE A 79 -6.18 -0.03 -0.81
N ARG A 80 -6.64 1.08 -0.23
CA ARG A 80 -7.36 1.07 1.06
C ARG A 80 -8.63 0.22 1.00
N CYS A 81 -9.42 0.38 -0.07
CA CYS A 81 -10.62 -0.43 -0.25
C CYS A 81 -10.29 -1.92 -0.39
N ALA A 82 -9.21 -2.25 -1.11
CA ALA A 82 -8.74 -3.64 -1.23
C ALA A 82 -8.31 -4.21 0.13
N LEU A 83 -7.58 -3.47 0.95
CA LEU A 83 -7.23 -3.87 2.32
C LEU A 83 -8.48 -4.08 3.18
N HIS A 84 -9.43 -3.14 3.15
CA HIS A 84 -10.66 -3.21 3.95
C HIS A 84 -11.59 -4.36 3.52
N SER A 85 -11.44 -4.86 2.30
CA SER A 85 -12.20 -6.01 1.80
C SER A 85 -11.69 -7.36 2.33
N LEU A 86 -10.49 -7.39 2.91
CA LEU A 86 -9.92 -8.59 3.53
C LEU A 86 -10.54 -8.78 4.92
N CYS A 87 -11.19 -9.92 5.15
CA CYS A 87 -11.84 -10.22 6.43
C CYS A 87 -10.83 -10.46 7.57
N ASP A 88 -9.61 -10.82 7.23
CA ASP A 88 -8.52 -11.20 8.12
C ASP A 88 -7.50 -10.09 8.39
N VAL A 89 -7.62 -8.96 7.67
CA VAL A 89 -6.73 -7.80 7.86
C VAL A 89 -7.49 -6.72 8.60
N ARG A 90 -6.90 -6.24 9.70
CA ARG A 90 -7.45 -5.14 10.49
C ARG A 90 -6.40 -4.07 10.77
N GLU A 91 -6.78 -2.81 10.59
CA GLU A 91 -5.95 -1.67 10.95
C GLU A 91 -5.72 -1.65 12.48
N ARG A 92 -4.44 -1.62 12.89
CA ARG A 92 -4.00 -1.46 14.27
C ARG A 92 -3.65 0.00 14.54
N ARG A 93 -4.63 0.79 14.98
CA ARG A 93 -4.47 2.22 15.26
C ARG A 93 -3.55 2.50 16.45
N ASP A 94 -3.47 1.56 17.38
CA ASP A 94 -2.56 1.58 18.53
C ASP A 94 -1.08 1.60 18.12
N LEU A 95 -0.76 0.95 16.99
CA LEU A 95 0.58 0.95 16.40
C LEU A 95 0.74 2.01 15.30
N SER A 96 -0.33 2.74 14.97
CA SER A 96 -0.30 3.75 13.92
C SER A 96 0.37 5.02 14.43
N THR A 97 1.64 5.22 14.07
CA THR A 97 2.31 6.49 14.31
C THR A 97 1.79 7.51 13.31
N ARG A 98 0.83 8.33 13.74
CA ARG A 98 0.55 9.59 13.05
C ARG A 98 1.78 10.45 13.24
N ARG A 99 2.74 10.40 12.32
CA ARG A 99 3.85 11.37 12.32
C ARG A 99 3.32 12.76 11.94
N GLY A 100 2.27 13.30 12.57
CA GLY A 100 1.94 14.72 12.61
C GLY A 100 2.98 15.38 13.49
N GLY A 101 3.73 16.35 12.97
CA GLY A 101 4.83 16.96 13.72
C GLY A 101 4.36 17.48 15.08
N GLN A 102 5.08 17.11 16.13
CA GLN A 102 5.45 18.11 17.12
C GLN A 102 6.41 19.05 16.41
N ALA A 103 5.96 20.28 16.19
CA ALA A 103 6.79 21.46 16.11
C ALA A 103 6.30 22.39 17.21
#